data_AF-A0A081B4H5-F1
#
_entry.id   AF-A0A081B4H5-F1
#
_cell.length_a   1.000
_cell.length_b   1.000
_cell.length_c   1.000
_cell.angle_alpha   90.00
_cell.angle_beta   90.00
_cell.angle_gamma   90.00
#
_symmetry.space_group_name_H-M   'P 1'
#
loop_
_entity.id
_entity.type
_entity.pdbx_description
1 polymer ?
#
loop_
_entity_poly.entity_id
_entity_poly.type
_entity_poly.pdbx_seq_one_letter_code
_entity_poly.pdbx_strand_id
1 'polypeptide(L)'
;MDLPATSRLYNEALAAAKFANQRLEAHTRVDYTGSLRRFVEFCKQEGYSNPIQQRFVELPGVVAAYINRIATTNPSQWPVEKLRAALSWHYTMPEMLVGGHPHDRWAVETTADGQAVPRGNPARSAAITQILASL
;
A
#
# COMPACT_ATOMS: atom_id res chain seq x y z
N MET A 1 9.39 -10.26 4.34
CA MET A 1 9.93 -10.80 5.61
C MET A 1 10.37 -12.20 5.29
N ASP A 2 11.69 -12.39 5.17
CA ASP A 2 12.25 -13.50 4.40
C ASP A 2 12.77 -14.60 5.33
N LEU A 3 12.17 -14.69 6.52
CA LEU A 3 12.51 -15.63 7.58
C LEU A 3 11.38 -16.66 7.75
N PRO A 4 11.69 -17.92 8.09
CA PRO A 4 10.67 -18.91 8.40
C PRO A 4 9.81 -18.46 9.58
N ALA A 5 8.48 -18.50 9.45
CA ALA A 5 7.53 -18.04 10.47
C ALA A 5 7.67 -18.75 11.83
N THR A 6 8.24 -19.96 11.84
CA THR A 6 8.51 -20.75 13.05
C THR A 6 9.82 -20.37 13.77
N SER A 7 10.66 -19.54 13.15
CA SER A 7 11.98 -19.21 13.70
C SER A 7 11.91 -18.10 14.77
N ARG A 8 12.82 -18.16 15.75
CA ARG A 8 12.97 -17.09 16.74
C ARG A 8 13.29 -15.74 16.08
N LEU A 9 14.16 -15.75 15.08
CA LEU A 9 14.54 -14.56 14.31
C LEU A 9 13.36 -13.90 13.60
N TYR A 10 12.39 -14.68 13.11
CA TYR A 10 11.16 -14.14 12.54
C TYR A 10 10.36 -13.36 13.59
N ASN A 11 10.21 -13.90 14.79
CA ASN A 11 9.50 -13.23 15.88
C ASN A 11 10.22 -11.93 16.32
N GLU A 12 11.55 -11.95 16.37
CA GLU A 12 12.37 -10.76 16.66
C GLU A 12 12.21 -9.69 15.57
N ALA A 13 12.29 -10.07 14.29
CA ALA A 13 12.08 -9.16 13.16
C ALA A 13 10.65 -8.59 13.13
N LEU A 14 9.66 -9.41 13.46
CA LEU A 14 8.26 -9.00 13.58
C LEU A 14 8.07 -7.98 14.71
N ALA A 15 8.69 -8.21 15.87
CA ALA A 15 8.66 -7.27 16.98
C ALA A 15 9.30 -5.93 16.61
N ALA A 16 10.46 -5.95 15.95
CA ALA A 16 11.15 -4.74 15.48
C ALA A 16 10.28 -3.94 14.47
N ALA A 17 9.65 -4.62 13.52
CA ALA A 17 8.77 -3.98 12.54
C ALA A 17 7.49 -3.41 13.18
N LYS A 18 6.89 -4.10 14.15
CA LYS A 18 5.76 -3.57 14.95
C LYS A 18 6.18 -2.34 15.76
N PHE A 19 7.38 -2.35 16.34
CA PHE A 19 7.91 -1.21 17.06
C PHE A 19 8.14 0.01 16.14
N ALA A 20 8.66 -0.21 14.93
CA ALA A 20 8.78 0.86 13.93
C ALA A 20 7.42 1.46 13.58
N ASN A 21 6.36 0.63 13.48
CA ASN A 21 4.99 1.11 13.28
C ASN A 21 4.47 1.94 14.47
N GLN A 22 4.83 1.57 15.69
CA GLN A 22 4.46 2.31 16.90
C GLN A 22 5.10 3.70 16.99
N ARG A 23 6.25 3.92 16.32
CA ARG A 23 6.91 5.23 16.22
C ARG A 23 6.16 6.24 15.37
N LEU A 24 5.22 5.80 14.53
CA LEU A 24 4.31 6.73 13.87
C LEU A 24 3.40 7.36 14.93
N GLU A 25 3.27 8.69 14.90
CA GLU A 25 2.43 9.38 15.88
C GLU A 25 0.99 8.89 15.82
N ALA A 26 0.33 8.82 16.98
CA ALA A 26 -1.01 8.23 17.08
C ALA A 26 -2.03 8.95 16.18
N HIS A 27 -1.93 10.28 16.08
CA HIS A 27 -2.79 11.07 15.21
C HIS A 27 -2.55 10.74 13.72
N THR A 28 -1.30 10.56 13.31
CA THR A 28 -0.94 10.18 11.93
C THR A 28 -1.51 8.81 11.56
N ARG A 29 -1.51 7.84 12.50
CA ARG A 29 -2.17 6.53 12.30
C ARG A 29 -3.67 6.67 12.09
N VAL A 30 -4.34 7.54 12.85
CA VAL A 30 -5.78 7.81 12.69
C VAL A 30 -6.05 8.43 11.32
N ASP A 31 -5.25 9.40 10.92
CA ASP A 31 -5.35 10.06 9.62
C ASP A 31 -5.17 9.09 8.45
N TYR A 32 -4.14 8.23 8.52
CA TYR A 32 -3.89 7.21 7.50
C TYR A 32 -5.02 6.19 7.45
N THR A 33 -5.51 5.73 8.60
CA THR A 33 -6.65 4.81 8.68
C THR A 33 -7.90 5.43 8.06
N GLY A 34 -8.16 6.72 8.32
CA GLY A 34 -9.24 7.47 7.69
C GLY A 34 -9.10 7.57 6.18
N SER A 35 -7.88 7.82 5.69
CA SER A 35 -7.58 7.89 4.25
C SER A 35 -7.78 6.53 3.56
N LEU A 36 -7.23 5.46 4.13
CA LEU A 36 -7.36 4.10 3.61
C LEU A 36 -8.82 3.65 3.56
N ARG A 37 -9.60 3.92 4.62
CA ARG A 37 -11.03 3.57 4.65
C ARG A 37 -11.81 4.21 3.49
N ARG A 38 -11.54 5.48 3.17
CA ARG A 38 -12.18 6.14 2.00
C ARG A 38 -11.75 5.50 0.68
N PHE A 39 -10.48 5.13 0.56
CA PHE A 39 -9.98 4.43 -0.63
C PHE A 39 -10.57 3.02 -0.78
N VAL A 40 -10.75 2.28 0.32
CA VAL A 40 -11.41 0.97 0.33
C VAL A 40 -12.86 1.10 -0.12
N GLU A 41 -13.58 2.11 0.38
CA GLU A 41 -14.96 2.37 -0.04
C GLU A 41 -15.03 2.74 -1.53
N PHE A 42 -14.10 3.55 -2.03
CA PHE A 42 -13.96 3.81 -3.46
C PHE A 42 -13.73 2.52 -4.26
N CYS A 43 -12.79 1.66 -3.84
CA CYS A 43 -12.54 0.39 -4.53
C CYS A 43 -13.79 -0.49 -4.58
N LYS A 44 -14.53 -0.57 -3.46
CA LYS A 44 -15.77 -1.33 -3.36
C LYS A 44 -16.84 -0.80 -4.32
N GLN A 45 -17.01 0.52 -4.40
CA GLN A 45 -17.99 1.16 -5.30
C GLN A 45 -17.68 0.88 -6.78
N GLU A 46 -16.40 0.80 -7.13
CA GLU A 46 -15.93 0.52 -8.49
C GLU A 46 -15.76 -1.00 -8.76
N GLY A 47 -16.18 -1.88 -7.83
CA GLY A 47 -16.18 -3.33 -8.02
C GLY A 47 -14.85 -4.05 -7.77
N TYR A 48 -13.87 -3.39 -7.16
CA TYR A 48 -12.56 -3.96 -6.83
C TYR A 48 -12.53 -4.60 -5.43
N SER A 49 -11.68 -5.61 -5.28
CA SER A 49 -11.35 -6.23 -4.00
C SER A 49 -10.78 -5.23 -3.00
N ASN A 50 -10.89 -5.53 -1.70
CA ASN A 50 -10.37 -4.69 -0.65
C ASN A 50 -8.82 -4.59 -0.72
N PRO A 51 -8.25 -3.42 -1.10
CA PRO A 51 -6.83 -3.28 -1.37
C PRO A 51 -5.95 -3.33 -0.11
N ILE A 52 -6.53 -3.23 1.09
CA ILE A 52 -5.75 -3.38 2.33
C ILE A 52 -5.68 -4.84 2.81
N GLN A 53 -6.47 -5.73 2.21
CA GLN A 53 -6.48 -7.17 2.51
C GLN A 53 -5.77 -7.98 1.44
N GLN A 54 -5.95 -7.62 0.17
CA GLN A 54 -5.40 -8.38 -0.95
C GLN A 54 -4.90 -7.44 -2.06
N ARG A 55 -3.76 -7.82 -2.65
CA ARG A 55 -3.23 -7.20 -3.87
C ARG A 55 -3.93 -7.76 -5.11
N PHE A 56 -4.16 -6.89 -6.07
CA PHE A 56 -4.64 -7.25 -7.42
C PHE A 56 -3.82 -6.48 -8.46
N VAL A 57 -3.78 -6.97 -9.69
CA VAL A 57 -2.87 -6.50 -10.75
C VAL A 57 -3.08 -5.02 -11.06
N GLU A 58 -4.35 -4.62 -11.11
CA GLU A 58 -4.82 -3.28 -11.50
C GLU A 58 -4.63 -2.24 -10.39
N LEU A 59 -4.17 -2.63 -9.20
CA LEU A 59 -4.17 -1.79 -8.01
C LEU A 59 -3.46 -0.43 -8.21
N PRO A 60 -2.28 -0.32 -8.85
CA PRO A 60 -1.69 0.98 -9.14
C PRO A 60 -2.57 1.87 -10.02
N GLY A 61 -3.27 1.29 -11.00
CA GLY A 61 -4.22 2.02 -11.84
C GLY A 61 -5.42 2.52 -11.04
N VAL A 62 -5.96 1.71 -10.14
CA VAL A 62 -7.05 2.12 -9.23
C VAL A 62 -6.60 3.23 -8.28
N VAL A 63 -5.37 3.15 -7.76
CA VAL A 63 -4.78 4.24 -6.96
C VAL A 63 -4.65 5.51 -7.80
N ALA A 64 -4.18 5.42 -9.04
CA ALA A 64 -4.06 6.57 -9.95
C ALA A 64 -5.43 7.24 -10.21
N ALA A 65 -6.46 6.44 -10.49
CA ALA A 65 -7.82 6.94 -10.69
C ALA A 65 -8.35 7.68 -9.45
N TYR A 66 -8.09 7.14 -8.26
CA TYR A 66 -8.52 7.78 -7.01
C TYR A 66 -7.72 9.06 -6.71
N ILE A 67 -6.41 9.08 -6.99
CA ILE A 67 -5.59 10.29 -6.90
C ILE A 67 -6.17 11.39 -7.78
N ASN A 68 -6.51 11.08 -9.03
CA ASN A 68 -7.12 12.06 -9.95
C ASN A 68 -8.47 12.57 -9.41
N ARG A 69 -9.32 11.70 -8.87
CA ARG A 69 -10.59 12.10 -8.23
C ARG A 69 -10.37 13.05 -7.05
N ILE A 70 -9.38 12.79 -6.21
CA ILE A 70 -9.05 13.67 -5.09
C ILE A 70 -8.50 15.01 -5.60
N ALA A 71 -7.53 14.99 -6.51
CA ALA A 71 -6.87 16.19 -7.02
C ALA A 71 -7.83 17.13 -7.74
N THR A 72 -8.83 16.61 -8.45
CA THR A 72 -9.84 17.41 -9.16
C THR A 72 -10.89 18.03 -8.23
N THR A 73 -11.07 17.49 -7.03
CA THR A 73 -12.09 17.93 -6.06
C THR A 73 -11.53 18.71 -4.88
N ASN A 74 -10.20 18.81 -4.77
CA ASN A 74 -9.53 19.48 -3.67
C ASN A 74 -8.54 20.52 -4.20
N PRO A 75 -8.54 21.76 -3.66
CA PRO A 75 -7.60 22.80 -4.08
C PRO A 75 -6.16 22.55 -3.59
N SER A 76 -5.96 21.61 -2.67
CA SER A 76 -4.65 21.26 -2.10
C SER A 76 -4.27 19.83 -2.46
N GLN A 77 -2.97 19.59 -2.66
CA GLN A 77 -2.41 18.26 -2.87
C GLN A 77 -2.34 17.41 -1.58
N TRP A 78 -2.55 18.02 -0.41
CA TRP A 78 -2.40 17.34 0.88
C TRP A 78 -3.20 16.03 1.02
N PRO A 79 -4.47 15.93 0.57
CA PRO A 79 -5.22 14.68 0.66
C PRO A 79 -4.64 13.57 -0.23
N VAL A 80 -4.03 13.93 -1.36
CA VAL A 80 -3.34 13.02 -2.26
C VAL A 80 -2.05 12.49 -1.62
N GLU A 81 -1.23 13.39 -1.07
CA GLU A 81 0.00 12.99 -0.35
C GLU A 81 -0.33 12.10 0.85
N LYS A 82 -1.39 12.43 1.60
CA LYS A 82 -1.88 11.62 2.71
C LYS A 82 -2.29 10.22 2.26
N LEU A 83 -2.99 10.09 1.14
CA LEU A 83 -3.30 8.77 0.55
C LEU A 83 -2.04 8.01 0.18
N ARG A 84 -1.10 8.65 -0.54
CA ARG A 84 0.17 8.02 -0.93
C ARG A 84 0.93 7.50 0.29
N ALA A 85 1.04 8.33 1.33
CA ALA A 85 1.75 8.00 2.55
C ALA A 85 1.04 6.89 3.34
N ALA A 86 -0.28 6.93 3.43
CA ALA A 86 -1.08 5.90 4.09
C ALA A 86 -0.95 4.53 3.40
N LEU A 87 -1.00 4.48 2.07
CA LEU A 87 -0.74 3.28 1.29
C LEU A 87 0.70 2.81 1.47
N SER A 88 1.68 3.71 1.36
CA SER A 88 3.09 3.35 1.53
C SER A 88 3.33 2.73 2.90
N TRP A 89 2.76 3.31 3.96
CA TRP A 89 2.84 2.83 5.32
C TRP A 89 2.16 1.46 5.48
N HIS A 90 0.91 1.32 5.03
CA HIS A 90 0.16 0.06 5.12
C HIS A 90 0.94 -1.11 4.52
N TYR A 91 1.49 -0.90 3.32
CA TYR A 91 2.22 -1.92 2.58
C TYR A 91 3.63 -2.21 3.12
N THR A 92 4.08 -1.48 4.15
CA THR A 92 5.30 -1.80 4.92
C THR A 92 5.00 -2.56 6.22
N MET A 93 3.72 -2.71 6.59
CA MET A 93 3.37 -3.49 7.78
C MET A 93 3.74 -4.96 7.61
N PRO A 94 4.15 -5.66 8.69
CA PRO A 94 4.63 -7.03 8.61
C PRO A 94 3.70 -7.99 7.88
N GLU A 95 2.39 -7.85 8.11
CA GLU A 95 1.34 -8.65 7.49
C GLU A 95 1.34 -8.49 5.97
N MET A 96 1.67 -7.30 5.47
CA MET A 96 1.78 -7.01 4.05
C MET A 96 3.12 -7.45 3.44
N LEU A 97 4.14 -7.73 4.26
CA LEU A 97 5.47 -8.18 3.82
C LEU A 97 5.64 -9.70 3.82
N VAL A 98 4.62 -10.45 4.27
CA VAL A 98 4.60 -11.92 4.24
C VAL A 98 4.85 -12.43 2.82
N GLY A 99 5.59 -13.53 2.69
CA GLY A 99 5.87 -14.14 1.38
C GLY A 99 6.87 -13.37 0.52
N GLY A 100 7.68 -12.49 1.12
CA GLY A 100 8.80 -11.79 0.44
C GLY A 100 8.37 -10.59 -0.41
N HIS A 101 7.25 -9.94 -0.09
CA HIS A 101 6.86 -8.73 -0.83
C HIS A 101 7.89 -7.60 -0.65
N PRO A 102 8.35 -6.97 -1.75
CA PRO A 102 9.22 -5.81 -1.66
C PRO A 102 8.44 -4.59 -1.13
N HIS A 103 9.07 -3.79 -0.27
CA HIS A 103 8.40 -2.64 0.35
C HIS A 103 8.57 -1.34 -0.47
N ASP A 104 9.56 -1.33 -1.37
CA ASP A 104 10.11 -0.18 -2.09
C ASP A 104 9.69 -0.09 -3.56
N ARG A 105 9.03 -1.12 -4.10
CA ARG A 105 8.54 -1.16 -5.48
C ARG A 105 7.20 -1.90 -5.60
N TRP A 106 6.54 -1.69 -6.73
CA TRP A 106 5.45 -2.54 -7.21
C TRP A 106 5.93 -3.35 -8.40
N ALA A 107 5.56 -4.63 -8.46
CA ALA A 107 5.84 -5.51 -9.59
C ALA A 107 4.68 -6.48 -9.80
N VAL A 108 4.53 -6.95 -11.03
CA VAL A 108 3.66 -8.08 -11.35
C VAL A 108 4.57 -9.19 -11.85
N GLU A 109 4.70 -10.24 -11.06
CA GLU A 109 5.48 -11.42 -11.40
C GLU A 109 4.60 -12.39 -12.19
N THR A 110 5.19 -13.18 -13.07
CA THR A 110 4.48 -14.26 -13.76
C THR A 110 4.94 -15.59 -13.18
N THR A 111 4.01 -16.42 -12.71
CA THR A 111 4.34 -17.76 -12.22
C THR A 111 4.70 -18.70 -13.38
N ALA A 112 5.25 -19.87 -13.07
CA ALA A 112 5.52 -20.91 -14.07
C ALA A 112 4.26 -21.31 -14.85
N ASP A 113 3.09 -21.23 -14.21
CA ASP A 113 1.77 -21.53 -14.81
C ASP A 113 1.17 -20.33 -15.59
N GLY A 114 1.92 -19.24 -15.76
CA GLY A 114 1.50 -18.06 -16.51
C GLY A 114 0.58 -17.11 -15.73
N GLN A 115 0.35 -17.33 -14.43
CA GLN A 115 -0.50 -16.44 -13.64
C GLN A 115 0.25 -15.19 -13.20
N ALA A 116 -0.39 -14.03 -13.35
CA ALA A 116 0.10 -12.76 -12.85
C ALA A 116 -0.09 -12.65 -11.33
N VAL A 117 1.00 -12.46 -10.59
CA VAL A 117 1.01 -12.32 -9.14
C VAL A 117 1.49 -10.91 -8.78
N PRO A 118 0.62 -10.04 -8.25
CA PRO A 118 1.01 -8.70 -7.84
C PRO A 118 1.84 -8.74 -6.55
N ARG A 119 2.96 -8.01 -6.56
CA ARG A 119 3.91 -7.93 -5.45
C ARG A 119 4.22 -6.48 -5.10
N GLY A 120 4.35 -6.26 -3.80
CA GLY A 120 4.99 -5.07 -3.25
C GLY A 120 4.03 -3.94 -2.91
N ASN A 121 4.46 -2.70 -3.11
CA ASN A 121 3.80 -1.50 -2.62
C ASN A 121 3.27 -0.62 -3.77
N PRO A 122 1.94 -0.49 -3.94
CA PRO A 122 1.37 0.22 -5.09
C PRO A 122 1.70 1.71 -5.10
N ALA A 123 1.89 2.32 -3.92
CA ALA A 123 2.31 3.71 -3.77
C ALA A 123 3.76 3.97 -4.21
N ARG A 124 4.53 2.90 -4.46
CA ARG A 124 5.90 2.92 -4.97
C ARG A 124 5.99 2.47 -6.43
N SER A 125 4.87 2.31 -7.13
CA SER A 125 4.90 2.10 -8.57
C SER A 125 5.44 3.36 -9.28
N ALA A 126 6.11 3.14 -10.43
CA ALA A 126 6.62 4.23 -11.25
C ALA A 126 5.49 5.18 -11.71
N ALA A 127 4.35 4.63 -12.13
CA ALA A 127 3.19 5.39 -12.56
C ALA A 127 2.68 6.34 -11.46
N ILE A 128 2.51 5.87 -10.22
CA ILE A 128 2.08 6.72 -9.10
C ILE A 128 3.11 7.80 -8.79
N THR A 129 4.40 7.47 -8.84
CA THR A 129 5.46 8.46 -8.64
C THR A 129 5.41 9.57 -9.69
N GLN A 130 5.17 9.21 -10.95
CA GLN A 130 5.12 10.15 -12.06
C GLN A 130 3.88 11.04 -12.04
N ILE A 131 2.71 10.49 -11.70
CA ILE A 131 1.47 11.25 -11.51
C ILE A 131 1.69 12.32 -10.44
N LEU A 132 2.23 11.93 -9.29
CA LEU A 132 2.42 12.83 -8.17
C LEU A 132 3.46 13.93 -8.42
N ALA A 133 4.45 13.66 -9.29
CA ALA A 133 5.38 14.69 -9.74
C ALA A 133 4.77 15.68 -10.74
N SER A 134 3.58 15.38 -11.27
CA SER A 134 2.89 16.17 -12.30
C SER A 134 1.63 16.88 -11.77
N LEU A 135 1.30 16.68 -10.49
CA LEU A 135 0.21 17.40 -9.81
C LEU A 135 0.67 18.77 -9.35
#